data_AF-A0A2V9X8C7-F1
#
_entry.id   AF-A0A2V9X8C7-F1
#
_cell.length_a   1.000
_cell.length_b   1.000
_cell.length_c   1.000
_cell.angle_alpha   90.00
_cell.angle_beta   90.00
_cell.angle_gamma   90.00
#
_symmetry.space_group_name_H-M   'P 1'
#
loop_
_entity.id
_entity.type
_entity.pdbx_description
1 polymer ?
#
loop_
_entity_poly.entity_id
_entity_poly.type
_entity_poly.pdbx_seq_one_letter_code
_entity_poly.pdbx_strand_id
1 'polypeptide(L)'
;MKATASVASSLSPLVDHVVIIIKENHTYDNYFGTFPHSEGDNQLGTAQNPPSGDPNHRHETWIKRDTERRYRAQYREADIPCYFALARQYTLWDHFFSEVAGPSTPSHLMLITADSPVINNPPFSSTPKNLYDLKSFPLALQKAGLTWGNYGGYAFHYIRELAALPGNHTRDLFAHQAAAGQLPSVSWVYGDGNPAYSEHPIQNITLGSEWTAQQIQAIVDGGLWPRTVVFVTWDDWGGWYDH
;
A
#
# COMPACT_ATOMS: atom_id res chain seq x y z
N MET A 1 28.30 40.69 -5.86
CA MET A 1 27.77 39.57 -5.04
C MET A 1 26.38 39.26 -5.57
N LYS A 2 26.19 38.12 -6.24
CA LYS A 2 24.88 37.68 -6.74
C LYS A 2 24.18 36.94 -5.60
N ALA A 3 23.06 37.47 -5.12
CA ALA A 3 22.18 36.75 -4.22
C ALA A 3 21.55 35.58 -4.98
N THR A 4 21.89 34.36 -4.59
CA THR A 4 21.20 33.15 -5.03
C THR A 4 19.87 33.08 -4.29
N ALA A 5 18.77 33.26 -5.02
CA ALA A 5 17.44 32.98 -4.51
C ALA A 5 17.32 31.48 -4.20
N SER A 6 17.03 31.18 -2.94
CA SER A 6 16.62 29.86 -2.49
C SER A 6 15.30 29.51 -3.19
N VAL A 7 15.33 28.50 -4.06
CA VAL A 7 14.11 27.88 -4.56
C VAL A 7 13.62 26.97 -3.44
N ALA A 8 12.85 27.53 -2.51
CA ALA A 8 12.02 26.72 -1.65
C ALA A 8 10.98 26.04 -2.56
N SER A 9 11.16 24.74 -2.77
CA SER A 9 10.17 23.84 -3.35
C SER A 9 8.97 23.81 -2.39
N SER A 10 8.13 24.85 -2.43
CA SER A 10 6.89 24.81 -1.67
C SER A 10 5.99 23.79 -2.33
N LEU A 11 5.68 22.72 -1.59
CA LEU A 11 4.49 21.91 -1.81
C LEU A 11 3.29 22.85 -2.08
N SER A 12 2.27 22.34 -2.77
CA SER A 12 0.97 23.02 -2.81
C SER A 12 0.67 23.59 -1.42
N PRO A 13 0.24 24.85 -1.27
CA PRO A 13 -0.04 25.43 0.05
C PRO A 13 -1.12 24.66 0.82
N LEU A 14 -1.69 23.60 0.26
CA LEU A 14 -2.77 22.79 0.78
C LEU A 14 -2.31 21.47 1.46
N VAL A 15 -1.12 20.94 1.16
CA VAL A 15 -0.70 19.59 1.63
C VAL A 15 0.69 19.61 2.23
N ASP A 16 0.82 19.13 3.47
CA ASP A 16 2.10 18.96 4.17
C ASP A 16 2.53 17.49 4.20
N HIS A 17 1.57 16.56 4.23
CA HIS A 17 1.81 15.13 4.37
C HIS A 17 1.11 14.32 3.29
N VAL A 18 1.81 13.33 2.74
CA VAL A 18 1.24 12.26 1.94
C VAL A 18 1.48 10.95 2.66
N VAL A 19 0.41 10.19 2.94
CA VAL A 19 0.48 8.87 3.58
C VAL A 19 -0.02 7.84 2.59
N ILE A 20 0.79 6.83 2.30
CA ILE A 20 0.44 5.70 1.45
C ILE A 20 0.38 4.49 2.37
N ILE A 21 -0.81 3.97 2.62
CA ILE A 21 -1.06 2.74 3.37
C ILE A 21 -1.13 1.61 2.37
N ILE A 22 -0.23 0.62 2.51
CA ILE A 22 -0.09 -0.50 1.61
C ILE A 22 -0.63 -1.75 2.30
N LYS A 23 -1.55 -2.39 1.60
CA LYS A 23 -2.21 -3.65 1.93
C LYS A 23 -1.76 -4.72 0.94
N GLU A 24 -2.10 -5.97 1.20
CA GLU A 24 -1.57 -7.11 0.46
C GLU A 24 -2.67 -7.93 -0.24
N ASN A 25 -2.42 -8.32 -1.49
CA ASN A 25 -2.99 -9.49 -2.15
C ASN A 25 -4.52 -9.52 -2.33
N HIS A 26 -5.12 -8.47 -2.90
CA HIS A 26 -6.55 -8.43 -3.23
C HIS A 26 -6.84 -7.64 -4.52
N THR A 27 -7.73 -8.15 -5.37
CA THR A 27 -8.26 -7.42 -6.54
C THR A 27 -9.35 -6.43 -6.15
N TYR A 28 -9.70 -5.53 -7.08
CA TYR A 28 -10.81 -4.60 -6.89
C TYR A 28 -12.12 -5.35 -6.66
N ASP A 29 -12.45 -6.31 -7.53
CA ASP A 29 -13.67 -7.10 -7.42
C ASP A 29 -13.72 -7.93 -6.15
N ASN A 30 -12.58 -8.34 -5.60
CA ASN A 30 -12.56 -9.08 -4.35
C ASN A 30 -13.01 -8.21 -3.15
N TYR A 31 -12.84 -6.90 -3.18
CA TYR A 31 -13.16 -6.00 -2.06
C TYR A 31 -14.36 -5.09 -2.34
N PHE A 32 -14.43 -4.52 -3.54
CA PHE A 32 -15.37 -3.47 -3.91
C PHE A 32 -16.31 -3.87 -5.05
N GLY A 33 -16.35 -5.15 -5.45
CA GLY A 33 -17.28 -5.64 -6.47
C GLY A 33 -18.76 -5.36 -6.16
N THR A 34 -19.11 -5.27 -4.87
CA THR A 34 -20.47 -4.89 -4.42
C THR A 34 -20.66 -3.41 -4.12
N PHE A 35 -19.63 -2.58 -4.28
CA PHE A 35 -19.73 -1.16 -3.96
C PHE A 35 -20.74 -0.48 -4.92
N PRO A 36 -21.70 0.32 -4.42
CA PRO A 36 -22.70 0.93 -5.29
C PRO A 36 -22.06 1.87 -6.31
N HIS A 37 -22.53 1.78 -7.56
CA HIS A 37 -22.10 2.66 -8.67
C HIS A 37 -20.62 2.54 -9.05
N SER A 38 -19.95 1.42 -8.70
CA SER A 38 -18.65 1.06 -9.29
C SER A 38 -18.82 0.15 -10.50
N GLU A 39 -17.74 0.00 -11.27
CA GLU A 39 -17.66 -0.95 -12.40
C GLU A 39 -17.45 -2.41 -11.95
N GLY A 40 -17.43 -2.71 -10.65
CA GLY A 40 -17.10 -4.05 -10.13
C GLY A 40 -18.13 -5.16 -10.41
N ASP A 41 -17.68 -6.42 -10.45
CA ASP A 41 -18.53 -7.60 -10.61
C ASP A 41 -19.28 -7.95 -9.31
N ASN A 42 -20.50 -7.42 -9.21
CA ASN A 42 -21.36 -7.68 -8.05
C ASN A 42 -21.97 -9.11 -8.00
N GLN A 43 -21.68 -9.98 -8.97
CA GLN A 43 -22.21 -11.35 -9.06
C GLN A 43 -21.26 -12.42 -8.50
N LEU A 44 -20.06 -12.05 -8.06
CA LEU A 44 -19.12 -13.01 -7.46
C LEU A 44 -19.65 -13.60 -6.14
N GLY A 45 -19.24 -14.84 -5.85
CA GLY A 45 -19.58 -15.53 -4.61
C GLY A 45 -19.00 -14.85 -3.38
N THR A 46 -19.50 -15.15 -2.18
CA THR A 46 -18.95 -14.59 -0.94
C THR A 46 -17.61 -15.26 -0.59
N ALA A 47 -16.57 -14.46 -0.34
CA ALA A 47 -15.27 -14.92 0.13
C ALA A 47 -15.31 -15.31 1.62
N GLN A 48 -14.42 -16.21 2.01
CA GLN A 48 -14.26 -16.62 3.40
C GLN A 48 -13.31 -15.65 4.11
N ASN A 49 -13.66 -15.23 5.34
CA ASN A 49 -12.81 -14.41 6.20
C ASN A 49 -12.50 -15.15 7.52
N PRO A 50 -11.23 -15.48 7.82
CA PRO A 50 -10.06 -15.32 6.95
C PRO A 50 -10.12 -16.23 5.70
N PRO A 51 -9.37 -15.90 4.63
CA PRO A 51 -9.21 -16.80 3.47
C PRO A 51 -8.77 -18.20 3.88
N SER A 52 -9.25 -19.23 3.18
CA SER A 52 -8.81 -20.62 3.43
C SER A 52 -7.40 -20.92 2.93
N GLY A 53 -6.83 -20.04 2.10
CA GLY A 53 -5.50 -20.19 1.53
C GLY A 53 -5.08 -18.96 0.75
N ASP A 54 -3.79 -18.91 0.43
CA ASP A 54 -3.17 -17.89 -0.42
C ASP A 54 -3.21 -18.33 -1.89
N PRO A 55 -4.03 -17.67 -2.75
CA PRO A 55 -4.05 -17.98 -4.17
C PRO A 55 -2.68 -17.71 -4.82
N ASN A 56 -2.31 -18.51 -5.81
CA ASN A 56 -1.10 -18.24 -6.58
C ASN A 56 -1.27 -16.92 -7.35
N HIS A 57 -0.42 -15.94 -7.03
CA HIS A 57 -0.44 -14.58 -7.58
C HIS A 57 0.81 -14.26 -8.42
N ARG A 58 1.49 -15.30 -8.93
CA ARG A 58 2.63 -15.16 -9.85
C ARG A 58 2.19 -14.75 -11.27
N HIS A 59 3.12 -14.16 -12.01
CA HIS A 59 2.91 -13.68 -13.38
C HIS A 59 2.30 -14.75 -14.31
N GLU A 60 2.80 -15.99 -14.25
CA GLU A 60 2.30 -17.07 -15.09
C GLU A 60 0.84 -17.48 -14.80
N THR A 61 0.34 -17.18 -13.60
CA THR A 61 -1.03 -17.48 -13.17
C THR A 61 -1.99 -16.39 -13.60
N TRP A 62 -1.53 -15.13 -13.63
CA TRP A 62 -2.33 -13.97 -14.02
C TRP A 62 -3.03 -14.17 -15.38
N ILE A 63 -2.29 -14.70 -16.37
CA ILE A 63 -2.78 -14.93 -17.74
C ILE A 63 -3.93 -15.95 -17.82
N LYS A 64 -4.17 -16.75 -16.77
CA LYS A 64 -5.15 -17.85 -16.78
C LYS A 64 -6.25 -17.70 -15.72
N ARG A 65 -6.20 -16.63 -14.90
CA ARG A 65 -7.05 -16.50 -13.71
C ARG A 65 -8.54 -16.54 -14.04
N ASP A 66 -8.94 -15.89 -15.13
CA ASP A 66 -10.32 -15.81 -15.59
C ASP A 66 -11.03 -17.17 -15.72
N THR A 67 -10.28 -18.23 -16.03
CA THR A 67 -10.79 -19.60 -16.18
C THR A 67 -10.99 -20.35 -14.85
N GLU A 68 -10.41 -19.87 -13.74
CA GLU A 68 -10.41 -20.57 -12.46
C GLU A 68 -11.55 -20.11 -11.52
N ARG A 69 -12.71 -20.75 -11.65
CA ARG A 69 -13.94 -20.38 -10.90
C ARG A 69 -13.80 -20.33 -9.37
N ARG A 70 -12.86 -21.08 -8.78
CA ARG A 70 -12.67 -21.11 -7.31
C ARG A 70 -12.16 -19.78 -6.71
N TYR A 71 -11.58 -18.91 -7.53
CA TYR A 71 -11.06 -17.59 -7.09
C TYR A 71 -12.01 -16.44 -7.46
N ARG A 72 -13.21 -16.75 -7.95
CA ARG A 72 -14.31 -15.80 -8.20
C ARG A 72 -15.11 -15.59 -6.92
N ALA A 73 -14.51 -14.90 -5.97
CA ALA A 73 -15.10 -14.59 -4.68
C ALA A 73 -14.84 -13.14 -4.29
N GLN A 74 -15.72 -12.56 -3.50
CA GLN A 74 -15.64 -11.19 -3.00
C GLN A 74 -16.13 -11.08 -1.56
N TYR A 75 -15.54 -10.16 -0.81
CA TYR A 75 -16.02 -9.73 0.49
C TYR A 75 -17.20 -8.78 0.33
N ARG A 76 -17.98 -8.64 1.40
CA ARG A 76 -19.11 -7.72 1.48
C ARG A 76 -18.77 -6.59 2.43
N GLU A 77 -19.57 -5.53 2.38
CA GLU A 77 -19.46 -4.41 3.34
C GLU A 77 -19.43 -4.87 4.80
N ALA A 78 -20.17 -5.93 5.15
CA ALA A 78 -20.18 -6.47 6.51
C ALA A 78 -18.81 -7.00 6.97
N ASP A 79 -17.92 -7.38 6.03
CA ASP A 79 -16.59 -7.89 6.34
C ASP A 79 -15.54 -6.77 6.48
N ILE A 80 -15.66 -5.70 5.68
CA ILE A 80 -14.76 -4.54 5.62
C ILE A 80 -15.50 -3.19 5.70
N PRO A 81 -16.29 -2.95 6.76
CA PRO A 81 -17.17 -1.77 6.84
C PRO A 81 -16.39 -0.45 6.81
N CYS A 82 -15.16 -0.42 7.33
CA CYS A 82 -14.29 0.75 7.31
C CYS A 82 -13.93 1.18 5.88
N TYR A 83 -13.64 0.23 4.99
CA TYR A 83 -13.31 0.55 3.60
C TYR A 83 -14.51 1.06 2.81
N PHE A 84 -15.69 0.45 3.01
CA PHE A 84 -16.92 0.96 2.40
C PHE A 84 -17.29 2.35 2.92
N ALA A 85 -17.08 2.62 4.21
CA ALA A 85 -17.30 3.94 4.79
C ALA A 85 -16.35 4.99 4.18
N LEU A 86 -15.06 4.68 4.06
CA LEU A 86 -14.08 5.55 3.42
C LEU A 86 -14.43 5.81 1.95
N ALA A 87 -14.76 4.76 1.19
CA ALA A 87 -15.13 4.87 -0.23
C ALA A 87 -16.40 5.70 -0.47
N ARG A 88 -17.34 5.76 0.49
CA ARG A 88 -18.51 6.64 0.40
C ARG A 88 -18.21 8.10 0.72
N GLN A 89 -17.23 8.34 1.59
CA GLN A 89 -16.88 9.70 2.04
C GLN A 89 -15.82 10.35 1.16
N TYR A 90 -14.98 9.55 0.52
CA TYR A 90 -13.82 9.97 -0.25
C TYR A 90 -13.85 9.36 -1.65
N THR A 91 -12.74 9.51 -2.38
CA THR A 91 -12.62 9.00 -3.74
C THR A 91 -12.24 7.53 -3.72
N LEU A 92 -13.01 6.70 -4.41
CA LEU A 92 -12.63 5.33 -4.78
C LEU A 92 -12.16 5.34 -6.24
N TRP A 93 -11.02 4.70 -6.52
CA TRP A 93 -10.54 4.47 -7.88
C TRP A 93 -10.85 3.04 -8.27
N ASP A 94 -11.67 2.86 -9.30
CA ASP A 94 -12.06 1.55 -9.86
C ASP A 94 -11.32 1.22 -11.17
N HIS A 95 -10.38 2.07 -11.58
CA HIS A 95 -9.47 1.90 -12.72
C HIS A 95 -8.02 2.13 -12.29
N PHE A 96 -7.62 1.49 -11.18
CA PHE A 96 -6.26 1.51 -10.66
C PHE A 96 -5.68 0.10 -10.71
N PHE A 97 -4.53 -0.06 -11.37
CA PHE A 97 -3.95 -1.37 -11.70
C PHE A 97 -2.55 -1.49 -11.11
N SER A 98 -2.21 -2.69 -10.63
CA SER A 98 -0.83 -3.02 -10.27
C SER A 98 0.08 -2.85 -11.48
N GLU A 99 1.25 -2.26 -11.28
CA GLU A 99 2.19 -1.90 -12.35
C GLU A 99 2.83 -3.14 -13.00
N VAL A 100 2.97 -4.20 -12.22
CA VAL A 100 3.47 -5.50 -12.68
C VAL A 100 2.38 -6.54 -12.47
N ALA A 101 2.03 -7.24 -13.54
CA ALA A 101 1.17 -8.43 -13.47
C ALA A 101 1.93 -9.56 -12.77
N GLY A 102 2.00 -9.54 -11.44
CA GLY A 102 2.83 -10.45 -10.67
C GLY A 102 2.59 -10.26 -9.17
N PRO A 103 3.49 -10.80 -8.33
CA PRO A 103 3.33 -10.77 -6.88
C PRO A 103 3.92 -9.48 -6.25
N SER A 104 3.93 -9.41 -4.92
CA SER A 104 4.21 -8.22 -4.10
C SER A 104 5.48 -7.43 -4.43
N THR A 105 6.63 -8.11 -4.43
CA THR A 105 7.94 -7.44 -4.50
C THR A 105 8.10 -6.56 -5.75
N PRO A 106 7.81 -7.02 -6.98
CA PRO A 106 7.94 -6.14 -8.13
C PRO A 106 7.02 -4.90 -8.09
N SER A 107 5.80 -5.02 -7.58
CA SER A 107 4.91 -3.86 -7.42
C SER A 107 5.39 -2.89 -6.34
N HIS A 108 5.91 -3.38 -5.20
CA HIS A 108 6.52 -2.48 -4.22
C HIS A 108 7.74 -1.73 -4.77
N LEU A 109 8.56 -2.38 -5.61
CA LEU A 109 9.69 -1.70 -6.26
C LEU A 109 9.19 -0.61 -7.22
N MET A 110 8.12 -0.88 -8.00
CA MET A 110 7.47 0.14 -8.83
C MET A 110 6.94 1.30 -7.99
N LEU A 111 6.25 1.04 -6.88
CA LEU A 111 5.74 2.08 -5.99
C LEU A 111 6.85 3.00 -5.43
N ILE A 112 8.04 2.46 -5.14
CA ILE A 112 9.14 3.21 -4.51
C ILE A 112 10.05 3.87 -5.55
N THR A 113 10.22 3.26 -6.73
CA THR A 113 11.28 3.60 -7.68
C THR A 113 10.80 3.88 -9.11
N ALA A 114 9.52 3.65 -9.39
CA ALA A 114 8.95 3.62 -10.74
C ALA A 114 9.68 2.66 -11.70
N ASP A 115 10.33 1.64 -11.15
CA ASP A 115 11.04 0.60 -11.88
C ASP A 115 11.02 -0.72 -11.09
N SER A 116 11.13 -1.85 -11.81
CA SER A 116 11.30 -3.16 -11.19
C SER A 116 12.13 -4.08 -12.09
N PRO A 117 13.29 -4.56 -11.63
CA PRO A 117 14.15 -5.48 -12.39
C PRO A 117 13.66 -6.94 -12.33
N VAL A 118 12.55 -7.20 -11.66
CA VAL A 118 11.98 -8.54 -11.47
C VAL A 118 10.48 -8.53 -11.78
N ILE A 119 9.94 -9.69 -12.15
CA ILE A 119 8.49 -9.89 -12.38
C ILE A 119 7.88 -10.88 -11.39
N ASN A 120 8.71 -11.45 -10.52
CA ASN A 120 8.33 -12.44 -9.51
C ASN A 120 9.09 -12.14 -8.22
N ASN A 121 8.54 -12.57 -7.07
CA ASN A 121 9.18 -12.40 -5.77
C ASN A 121 10.56 -13.09 -5.77
N PRO A 122 11.64 -12.37 -5.41
CA PRO A 122 12.91 -13.01 -5.10
C PRO A 122 12.75 -13.87 -3.85
N PRO A 123 13.70 -14.77 -3.53
CA PRO A 123 13.74 -15.43 -2.24
C PRO A 123 13.64 -14.39 -1.12
N PHE A 124 12.64 -14.56 -0.24
CA PHE A 124 12.41 -13.62 0.85
C PHE A 124 13.64 -13.53 1.76
N SER A 125 14.05 -12.31 2.08
CA SER A 125 15.07 -12.04 3.08
C SER A 125 14.77 -10.71 3.76
N SER A 126 14.76 -10.70 5.09
CA SER A 126 14.71 -9.45 5.87
C SER A 126 16.01 -8.64 5.76
N THR A 127 17.09 -9.26 5.29
CA THR A 127 18.39 -8.62 5.02
C THR A 127 18.92 -9.07 3.65
N PRO A 128 18.33 -8.57 2.55
CA PRO A 128 18.72 -9.00 1.21
C PRO A 128 20.18 -8.64 0.93
N LYS A 129 20.95 -9.61 0.45
CA LYS A 129 22.38 -9.40 0.09
C LYS A 129 22.55 -8.77 -1.28
N ASN A 130 21.63 -9.07 -2.19
CA ASN A 130 21.64 -8.58 -3.56
C ASN A 130 20.70 -7.37 -3.64
N LEU A 131 21.28 -6.18 -3.58
CA LEU A 131 20.55 -4.93 -3.65
C LEU A 131 20.47 -4.42 -5.09
N TYR A 132 19.28 -3.96 -5.48
CA TYR A 132 19.03 -3.33 -6.77
C TYR A 132 19.56 -1.89 -6.76
N ASP A 133 20.24 -1.50 -7.84
CA ASP A 133 20.68 -0.12 -8.06
C ASP A 133 19.57 0.67 -8.79
N LEU A 134 18.54 1.04 -8.03
CA LEU A 134 17.37 1.77 -8.52
C LEU A 134 17.37 3.19 -7.96
N LYS A 135 16.90 4.15 -8.76
CA LYS A 135 16.62 5.51 -8.29
C LYS A 135 15.27 5.55 -7.63
N SER A 136 15.22 6.14 -6.45
CA SER A 136 14.06 6.05 -5.58
C SER A 136 13.42 7.41 -5.33
N PHE A 137 12.10 7.41 -5.20
CA PHE A 137 11.35 8.61 -4.83
C PHE A 137 11.75 9.15 -3.43
N PRO A 138 11.98 8.31 -2.40
CA PRO A 138 12.47 8.79 -1.10
C PRO A 138 13.80 9.57 -1.17
N LEU A 139 14.78 9.13 -1.98
CA LEU A 139 16.02 9.88 -2.13
C LEU A 139 15.81 11.19 -2.91
N ALA A 140 14.88 11.20 -3.89
CA ALA A 140 14.49 12.42 -4.58
C ALA A 140 13.85 13.44 -3.61
N LEU A 141 13.00 12.99 -2.68
CA LEU A 141 12.43 13.84 -1.61
C LEU A 141 13.52 14.47 -0.75
N GLN A 142 14.50 13.67 -0.28
CA GLN A 142 15.61 14.21 0.54
C GLN A 142 16.42 15.28 -0.21
N LYS A 143 16.70 15.05 -1.50
CA LYS A 143 17.41 16.04 -2.34
C LYS A 143 16.61 17.34 -2.51
N ALA A 144 15.28 17.27 -2.44
CA ALA A 144 14.39 18.42 -2.46
C ALA A 144 14.20 19.06 -1.07
N GLY A 145 14.84 18.55 -0.02
CA GLY A 145 14.69 19.05 1.35
C GLY A 145 13.42 18.58 2.07
N LEU A 146 12.74 17.56 1.54
CA LEU A 146 11.55 16.95 2.13
C LEU A 146 11.93 15.70 2.93
N THR A 147 11.14 15.38 3.95
CA THR A 147 11.34 14.21 4.81
C THR A 147 10.50 13.04 4.32
N TRP A 148 10.97 11.82 4.61
CA TRP A 148 10.22 10.61 4.31
C TRP A 148 10.36 9.59 5.44
N GLY A 149 9.39 8.67 5.53
CA GLY A 149 9.42 7.53 6.44
C GLY A 149 8.84 6.29 5.79
N ASN A 150 9.57 5.19 5.89
CA ASN A 150 9.08 3.84 5.65
C ASN A 150 8.74 3.20 7.00
N TYR A 151 7.52 2.72 7.17
CA TYR A 151 7.04 2.08 8.39
C TYR A 151 6.68 0.62 8.08
N GLY A 152 7.66 -0.27 8.27
CA GLY A 152 7.49 -1.73 8.10
C GLY A 152 7.69 -2.29 6.69
N GLY A 153 7.90 -1.45 5.66
CA GLY A 153 8.02 -1.90 4.28
C GLY A 153 9.34 -2.58 3.97
N TYR A 154 9.31 -3.88 3.71
CA TYR A 154 10.51 -4.68 3.48
C TYR A 154 11.24 -4.33 2.17
N ALA A 155 10.50 -3.89 1.14
CA ALA A 155 11.04 -3.62 -0.19
C ALA A 155 12.11 -2.52 -0.21
N PHE A 156 12.06 -1.59 0.76
CA PHE A 156 13.08 -0.55 0.94
C PHE A 156 14.47 -1.15 1.20
N HIS A 157 14.54 -2.32 1.83
CA HIS A 157 15.81 -2.99 2.09
C HIS A 157 16.42 -3.64 0.85
N TYR A 158 15.65 -3.83 -0.24
CA TYR A 158 16.18 -4.31 -1.52
C TYR A 158 16.81 -3.19 -2.37
N ILE A 159 16.58 -1.92 -2.04
CA ILE A 159 17.02 -0.77 -2.82
C ILE A 159 18.33 -0.22 -2.24
N ARG A 160 19.41 -0.27 -3.03
CA ARG A 160 20.78 0.05 -2.57
C ARG A 160 20.90 1.41 -1.90
N GLU A 161 20.27 2.43 -2.46
CA GLU A 161 20.35 3.80 -1.94
C GLU A 161 19.45 4.05 -0.72
N LEU A 162 18.57 3.12 -0.35
CA LEU A 162 17.64 3.25 0.77
C LEU A 162 17.91 2.30 1.93
N ALA A 163 18.48 1.11 1.65
CA ALA A 163 18.53 0.00 2.60
C ALA A 163 19.21 0.34 3.94
N ALA A 164 20.18 1.26 3.94
CA ALA A 164 20.93 1.69 5.12
C ALA A 164 20.53 3.10 5.63
N LEU A 165 19.50 3.73 5.06
CA LEU A 165 19.07 5.06 5.47
C LEU A 165 18.18 5.01 6.73
N PRO A 166 18.24 6.05 7.58
CA PRO A 166 17.52 6.10 8.86
C PRO A 166 16.01 6.28 8.71
N GLY A 167 15.49 6.49 7.49
CA GLY A 167 14.06 6.60 7.21
C GLY A 167 13.31 5.27 7.25
N ASN A 168 13.99 4.15 7.50
CA ASN A 168 13.37 2.85 7.72
C ASN A 168 13.04 2.64 9.20
N HIS A 169 11.75 2.57 9.51
CA HIS A 169 11.21 2.44 10.86
C HIS A 169 10.43 1.13 11.01
N THR A 170 10.25 0.70 12.25
CA THR A 170 9.27 -0.33 12.57
C THR A 170 7.86 0.19 12.28
N ARG A 171 6.96 -0.70 11.85
CA ARG A 171 5.56 -0.37 11.54
C ARG A 171 4.90 0.46 12.64
N ASP A 172 5.01 0.00 13.88
CA ASP A 172 4.21 0.53 14.99
C ASP A 172 4.57 1.99 15.34
N LEU A 173 5.70 2.52 14.86
CA LEU A 173 6.08 3.92 15.08
C LEU A 173 5.13 4.90 14.37
N PHE A 174 4.49 4.50 13.26
CA PHE A 174 3.66 5.42 12.46
C PHE A 174 2.52 6.03 13.29
N ALA A 175 1.68 5.22 13.92
CA ALA A 175 0.53 5.70 14.67
C ALA A 175 0.95 6.62 15.84
N HIS A 176 2.08 6.30 16.50
CA HIS A 176 2.62 7.15 17.55
C HIS A 176 3.06 8.53 17.03
N GLN A 177 3.74 8.59 15.88
CA GLN A 177 4.15 9.86 15.29
C GLN A 177 2.97 10.63 14.71
N ALA A 178 2.01 9.94 14.10
CA ALA A 178 0.78 10.54 13.59
C ALA A 178 0.00 11.24 14.72
N ALA A 179 -0.30 10.52 15.80
CA ALA A 179 -1.02 11.07 16.95
C ALA A 179 -0.25 12.19 17.68
N ALA A 180 1.07 12.25 17.52
CA ALA A 180 1.91 13.32 18.07
C ALA A 180 2.07 14.53 17.13
N GLY A 181 1.49 14.50 15.92
CA GLY A 181 1.62 15.58 14.93
C GLY A 181 3.00 15.64 14.25
N GLN A 182 3.71 14.51 14.18
CA GLN A 182 5.14 14.44 13.80
C GLN A 182 5.39 13.59 12.55
N LEU A 183 4.46 13.58 11.58
CA LEU A 183 4.66 12.84 10.34
C LEU A 183 5.71 13.48 9.43
N PRO A 184 6.47 12.68 8.65
CA PRO A 184 7.30 13.18 7.58
C PRO A 184 6.45 13.70 6.41
N SER A 185 7.07 14.35 5.42
CA SER A 185 6.36 14.82 4.23
C SER A 185 5.72 13.68 3.43
N VAL A 186 6.38 12.52 3.35
CA VAL A 186 5.81 11.31 2.72
C VAL A 186 6.04 10.07 3.57
N SER A 187 4.97 9.34 3.88
CA SER A 187 5.00 8.11 4.68
C SER A 187 4.51 6.91 3.86
N TRP A 188 5.27 5.83 3.85
CA TRP A 188 4.79 4.51 3.39
C TRP A 188 4.53 3.62 4.61
N VAL A 189 3.32 3.10 4.74
CA VAL A 189 2.84 2.43 5.96
C VAL A 189 2.35 1.03 5.60
N TYR A 190 3.02 0.01 6.11
CA TYR A 190 2.75 -1.39 5.77
C TYR A 190 2.08 -2.11 6.93
N GLY A 191 1.10 -2.99 6.64
CA GLY A 191 0.41 -3.79 7.65
C GLY A 191 1.22 -4.99 8.17
N ASP A 192 2.36 -5.31 7.55
CA ASP A 192 3.24 -6.41 7.90
C ASP A 192 3.74 -6.39 9.35
N GLY A 193 3.86 -7.56 9.97
CA GLY A 193 4.40 -7.67 11.32
C GLY A 193 3.83 -8.86 12.10
N ASN A 194 3.96 -8.81 13.42
CA ASN A 194 3.34 -9.80 14.31
C ASN A 194 2.67 -9.10 15.50
N PRO A 195 1.33 -9.13 15.62
CA PRO A 195 0.38 -9.68 14.64
C PRO A 195 0.42 -8.93 13.30
N ALA A 196 0.09 -9.64 12.23
CA ALA A 196 0.05 -9.10 10.87
C ALA A 196 -1.34 -8.53 10.55
N TYR A 197 -1.36 -7.39 9.86
CA TYR A 197 -2.56 -6.67 9.46
C TYR A 197 -2.47 -6.17 8.01
N SER A 198 -1.61 -6.80 7.19
CA SER A 198 -1.46 -6.47 5.77
C SER A 198 -2.63 -6.93 4.92
N GLU A 199 -3.41 -7.89 5.44
CA GLU A 199 -4.53 -8.59 4.76
C GLU A 199 -4.11 -9.71 3.83
N HIS A 200 -2.80 -9.94 3.67
CA HIS A 200 -2.30 -11.07 2.91
C HIS A 200 -2.98 -12.37 3.36
N PRO A 201 -3.60 -13.15 2.46
CA PRO A 201 -4.17 -14.44 2.80
C PRO A 201 -3.15 -15.34 3.54
N ILE A 202 -3.47 -15.95 4.67
CA ILE A 202 -4.78 -16.18 5.29
C ILE A 202 -5.11 -15.22 6.45
N GLN A 203 -4.61 -13.98 6.42
CA GLN A 203 -4.92 -13.01 7.49
C GLN A 203 -6.41 -12.66 7.53
N ASN A 204 -6.89 -12.24 8.71
CA ASN A 204 -8.26 -11.76 8.86
C ASN A 204 -8.37 -10.34 8.27
N ILE A 205 -9.16 -10.21 7.21
CA ILE A 205 -9.32 -8.95 6.47
C ILE A 205 -10.10 -7.89 7.25
N THR A 206 -10.98 -8.30 8.18
CA THR A 206 -11.67 -7.35 9.08
C THR A 206 -10.66 -6.66 9.99
N LEU A 207 -9.79 -7.44 10.65
CA LEU A 207 -8.74 -6.88 11.52
C LEU A 207 -7.75 -6.01 10.75
N GLY A 208 -7.42 -6.40 9.51
CA GLY A 208 -6.61 -5.57 8.61
C GLY A 208 -7.29 -4.23 8.29
N SER A 209 -8.59 -4.23 7.97
CA SER A 209 -9.33 -3.02 7.62
C SER A 209 -9.48 -2.08 8.82
N GLU A 210 -9.69 -2.65 10.01
CA GLU A 210 -9.72 -1.92 11.28
C GLU A 210 -8.36 -1.30 11.60
N TRP A 211 -7.26 -2.04 11.37
CA TRP A 211 -5.91 -1.50 11.55
C TRP A 211 -5.65 -0.30 10.63
N THR A 212 -6.10 -0.34 9.38
CA THR A 212 -6.01 0.81 8.47
C THR A 212 -6.81 2.00 8.99
N ALA A 213 -8.04 1.77 9.47
CA ALA A 213 -8.85 2.82 10.08
C ALA A 213 -8.16 3.44 11.31
N GLN A 214 -7.48 2.63 12.12
CA GLN A 214 -6.69 3.11 13.27
C GLN A 214 -5.50 3.97 12.84
N GLN A 215 -4.82 3.64 11.74
CA GLN A 215 -3.72 4.48 11.22
C GLN A 215 -4.26 5.85 10.78
N ILE A 216 -5.40 5.87 10.08
CA ILE A 216 -6.07 7.11 9.67
C ILE A 216 -6.55 7.90 10.88
N GLN A 217 -7.13 7.24 11.88
CA GLN A 217 -7.58 7.88 13.10
C GLN A 217 -6.41 8.56 13.84
N ALA A 218 -5.23 7.95 13.87
CA ALA A 218 -4.05 8.57 14.48
C ALA A 218 -3.64 9.88 13.77
N ILE A 219 -3.84 10.00 12.45
CA ILE A 219 -3.63 11.24 11.70
C ILE A 219 -4.64 12.31 12.13
N VAL A 220 -5.90 11.92 12.33
CA VAL A 220 -6.98 12.81 12.80
C VAL A 220 -6.69 13.29 14.22
N ASP A 221 -6.34 12.37 15.13
CA ASP A 221 -6.05 12.66 16.53
C ASP A 221 -4.84 13.59 16.69
N GLY A 222 -3.85 13.46 15.80
CA GLY A 222 -2.69 14.36 15.73
C GLY A 222 -2.99 15.74 15.14
N GLY A 223 -4.22 16.03 14.73
CA GLY A 223 -4.61 17.30 14.10
C GLY A 223 -4.06 17.50 12.69
N LEU A 224 -3.58 16.43 12.03
CA LEU A 224 -2.91 16.49 10.73
C LEU A 224 -3.88 16.40 9.56
N TRP A 225 -5.13 15.97 9.80
CA TRP A 225 -6.14 15.71 8.78
C TRP A 225 -6.33 16.83 7.73
N PRO A 226 -6.42 18.13 8.10
CA PRO A 226 -6.69 19.19 7.12
C PRO A 226 -5.60 19.42 6.06
N ARG A 227 -4.40 18.86 6.27
CA ARG A 227 -3.22 19.06 5.41
C ARG A 227 -2.56 17.74 5.02
N THR A 228 -3.28 16.62 5.14
CA THR A 228 -2.78 15.28 4.80
C THR A 228 -3.61 14.68 3.68
N VAL A 229 -2.95 14.08 2.69
CA VAL A 229 -3.57 13.18 1.71
C VAL A 229 -3.24 11.75 2.11
N VAL A 230 -4.26 10.89 2.19
CA VAL A 230 -4.10 9.46 2.47
C VAL A 230 -4.50 8.65 1.23
N PHE A 231 -3.60 7.78 0.78
CA PHE A 231 -3.87 6.72 -0.17
C PHE A 231 -3.93 5.38 0.58
N VAL A 232 -4.94 4.57 0.31
CA VAL A 232 -4.97 3.16 0.69
C VAL A 232 -4.95 2.35 -0.58
N THR A 233 -3.95 1.49 -0.74
CA THR A 233 -3.76 0.66 -1.94
C THR A 233 -3.30 -0.73 -1.56
N TRP A 234 -3.44 -1.66 -2.50
CA TRP A 234 -2.90 -3.01 -2.42
C TRP A 234 -1.67 -3.10 -3.32
N ASP A 235 -0.75 -4.00 -2.96
CA ASP A 235 0.50 -4.24 -3.70
C ASP A 235 0.25 -4.98 -5.02
N ASP A 236 -0.56 -6.03 -4.98
CA ASP A 236 -0.84 -6.93 -6.09
C ASP A 236 -2.25 -7.54 -6.02
N TRP A 237 -2.62 -8.20 -7.11
CA TRP A 237 -3.92 -8.81 -7.37
C TRP A 237 -4.29 -10.00 -6.45
N GLY A 238 -3.35 -10.53 -5.68
CA GLY A 238 -3.53 -11.61 -4.72
C GLY A 238 -4.00 -12.93 -5.28
N GLY A 239 -4.00 -13.07 -6.61
CA GLY A 239 -4.49 -14.25 -7.26
C GLY A 239 -6.01 -14.37 -7.21
N TRP A 240 -6.74 -13.29 -6.89
CA TRP A 240 -8.19 -13.25 -6.97
C TRP A 240 -8.66 -12.88 -8.38
N TYR A 241 -9.92 -13.15 -8.68
CA TYR A 241 -10.53 -12.74 -9.95
C TYR A 241 -10.81 -11.23 -9.96
N ASP A 242 -10.69 -10.63 -11.14
CA ASP A 242 -11.15 -9.29 -11.51
C ASP A 242 -11.67 -9.38 -12.97
N HIS A 243 -12.69 -8.60 -13.34
CA HIS A 243 -13.45 -8.77 -14.59
C HIS A 243 -12.84 -8.20 -15.88
#